data_AF-A0A814HKZ8-F1
#
_entry.id   AF-A0A814HKZ8-F1
#
_cell.length_a   1.000
_cell.length_b   1.000
_cell.length_c   1.000
_cell.angle_alpha   90.00
_cell.angle_beta   90.00
_cell.angle_gamma   90.00
#
_symmetry.space_group_name_H-M   'P 1'
#
loop_
_entity.id
_entity.type
_entity.pdbx_description
1 polymer ?
#
loop_
_entity_poly.entity_id
_entity_poly.type
_entity_poly.pdbx_seq_one_letter_code
_entity_poly.pdbx_strand_id
1 'polypeptide(L)'
;MNVLIKTRTVVNCLYNSLLKVNNISPSTHRHSSIRQLQFDNVQQTQEVELLTSLTKEVIDRCRERRWKIGIAESCTGGLVSGSLTALAGSSDVVDCGFLTYSNDAKIRLLGVPSELLASVGAVSHEVALSMADGVLNKVPAVHLAVSITGIAGPGGGSDTKPVGLVYFGLACRGYKTLSSKHIFSGDRTTMSVDDHCEFLLPELPPNTKPLEHQVAGHFYGLSKTKFGLLQRSNGDVLKPLLNPPRGPREYRFYVDVFQNTSSSSYSEQDLLNIRNFLPKYLGTYEFKNMTYLILENIIQPFELPCIADIKIGRITYDPEADLDKIERQAKKFPPAAEVGFQLLGWKTYRQREQVYEYHDKHCGRTLDKDELIHAIAHFYGATTILRRDVIKQVLNRLLDLELIMDKQRTLLLFASSLLIVYDGKQSIEPHTDVRLVDFAHVFPNKKHDENDENFLFGIRNYINYLILLLDENYVYIPVTKIEHHPKKFSCYKQSSHISDETLTDTYNSHGYTENV
;
A
#
# COMPACT_ATOMS: atom_id res chain seq x y z
N MET A 1 -28.84 -9.14 -24.17
CA MET A 1 -28.72 -7.67 -24.13
C MET A 1 -28.37 -7.14 -22.73
N ASN A 2 -29.19 -7.29 -21.69
CA ASN A 2 -28.99 -6.58 -20.40
C ASN A 2 -27.97 -7.18 -19.39
N VAL A 3 -27.47 -8.38 -19.64
CA VAL A 3 -26.32 -8.96 -18.92
C VAL A 3 -25.00 -8.36 -19.40
N LEU A 4 -24.89 -8.13 -20.71
CA LEU A 4 -23.73 -7.55 -21.35
C LEU A 4 -23.47 -6.13 -20.88
N ILE A 5 -24.52 -5.36 -20.62
CA ILE A 5 -24.44 -3.99 -20.11
C ILE A 5 -23.82 -3.96 -18.70
N LYS A 6 -24.24 -4.86 -17.80
CA LYS A 6 -23.69 -4.97 -16.43
C LYS A 6 -22.23 -5.38 -16.45
N THR A 7 -21.92 -6.38 -17.27
CA THR A 7 -20.54 -6.82 -17.48
C THR A 7 -19.73 -5.71 -18.15
N ARG A 8 -20.29 -4.95 -19.10
CA ARG A 8 -19.63 -3.80 -19.76
C ARG A 8 -19.29 -2.74 -18.75
N THR A 9 -20.21 -2.37 -17.85
CA THR A 9 -19.89 -1.41 -16.78
C THR A 9 -18.74 -1.93 -15.94
N VAL A 10 -18.81 -3.17 -15.44
CA VAL A 10 -17.75 -3.74 -14.59
C VAL A 10 -16.41 -3.82 -15.30
N VAL A 11 -16.39 -4.29 -16.56
CA VAL A 11 -15.19 -4.42 -17.39
C VAL A 11 -14.66 -3.05 -17.81
N ASN A 12 -15.53 -2.07 -18.08
CA ASN A 12 -15.13 -0.69 -18.35
C ASN A 12 -14.55 -0.03 -17.08
N CYS A 13 -15.12 -0.30 -15.91
CA CYS A 13 -14.58 0.15 -14.64
C CYS A 13 -13.21 -0.52 -14.34
N LEU A 14 -13.03 -1.80 -14.66
CA LEU A 14 -11.73 -2.50 -14.60
C LEU A 14 -10.72 -1.89 -15.58
N TYR A 15 -11.11 -1.66 -16.83
CA TYR A 15 -10.31 -1.07 -17.90
C TYR A 15 -9.83 0.35 -17.55
N ASN A 16 -10.74 1.23 -17.14
CA ASN A 16 -10.40 2.61 -16.76
C ASN A 16 -9.48 2.66 -15.53
N SER A 17 -9.63 1.71 -14.61
CA SER A 17 -8.74 1.61 -13.45
C SER A 17 -7.35 1.13 -13.84
N LEU A 18 -7.24 0.22 -14.81
CA LEU A 18 -5.97 -0.22 -15.38
C LEU A 18 -5.24 0.91 -16.13
N LEU A 19 -5.95 1.70 -16.95
CA LEU A 19 -5.38 2.87 -17.64
C LEU A 19 -4.82 3.93 -16.69
N LYS A 20 -5.52 4.17 -15.58
CA LYS A 20 -5.10 5.12 -14.53
C LYS A 20 -3.90 4.61 -13.73
N VAL A 21 -3.79 3.29 -13.55
CA VAL A 21 -2.64 2.65 -12.87
C VAL A 21 -1.37 2.68 -13.74
N ASN A 22 -1.47 2.76 -15.07
CA ASN A 22 -0.30 2.78 -15.95
C ASN A 22 0.01 4.10 -16.67
N ASN A 23 -0.51 5.24 -16.16
CA ASN A 23 -0.15 6.61 -16.57
C ASN A 23 -0.21 6.88 -18.07
N ILE A 24 -1.18 6.28 -18.77
CA ILE A 24 -1.41 6.55 -20.19
C ILE A 24 -2.57 7.55 -20.27
N SER A 25 -2.32 8.75 -20.81
CA SER A 25 -3.42 9.59 -21.31
C SER A 25 -4.14 8.82 -22.41
N PRO A 26 -5.48 8.82 -22.47
CA PRO A 26 -6.20 8.16 -23.56
C PRO A 26 -5.62 8.65 -24.88
N SER A 27 -4.99 7.77 -25.64
CA SER A 27 -4.39 8.15 -26.90
C SER A 27 -5.51 8.66 -27.80
N THR A 28 -5.37 9.89 -28.28
CA THR A 28 -6.28 10.57 -29.19
C THR A 28 -6.35 9.93 -30.59
N HIS A 29 -5.84 8.71 -30.76
CA HIS A 29 -5.88 8.00 -32.03
C HIS A 29 -6.37 6.57 -31.86
N ARG A 30 -7.72 6.43 -31.81
CA ARG A 30 -8.53 5.44 -32.57
C ARG A 30 -10.05 5.65 -32.39
N HIS A 31 -10.52 6.89 -32.22
CA HIS A 31 -11.96 7.22 -32.13
C HIS A 31 -12.58 7.67 -33.47
N SER A 32 -11.98 7.36 -34.61
CA SER A 32 -12.43 7.86 -35.92
C SER A 32 -13.39 6.94 -36.68
N SER A 33 -14.27 6.21 -36.00
CA SER A 33 -15.32 5.44 -36.71
C SER A 33 -16.60 5.22 -35.90
N ILE A 34 -17.03 6.21 -35.11
CA ILE A 34 -18.40 6.22 -34.54
C ILE A 34 -19.09 7.50 -34.99
N ARG A 35 -19.59 7.50 -36.23
CA ARG A 35 -20.69 8.39 -36.63
C ARG A 35 -21.63 7.65 -37.57
N GLN A 36 -22.89 7.67 -37.14
CA GLN A 36 -24.14 7.44 -37.87
C GLN A 36 -24.31 6.06 -38.51
N LEU A 37 -25.31 5.31 -38.03
CA LEU A 37 -26.33 4.66 -38.87
C LEU A 37 -27.43 4.05 -37.97
N GLN A 38 -28.66 4.07 -38.50
CA GLN A 38 -29.93 3.90 -37.79
C GLN A 38 -30.33 2.44 -37.49
N PHE A 39 -30.87 2.29 -36.27
CA PHE A 39 -32.00 1.50 -35.73
C PHE A 39 -32.25 0.00 -36.06
N ASP A 40 -32.25 -0.75 -34.95
CA ASP A 40 -33.11 -1.88 -34.52
C ASP A 40 -32.72 -3.35 -34.68
N ASN A 41 -31.55 -3.71 -35.23
CA ASN A 41 -30.99 -5.07 -35.05
C ASN A 41 -29.45 -5.11 -34.88
N VAL A 42 -28.80 -3.95 -34.79
CA VAL A 42 -27.33 -3.79 -34.77
C VAL A 42 -26.76 -3.60 -33.35
N GLN A 43 -27.58 -3.13 -32.39
CA GLN A 43 -27.12 -2.82 -31.03
C GLN A 43 -26.60 -4.04 -30.26
N GLN A 44 -27.23 -5.21 -30.40
CA GLN A 44 -26.86 -6.40 -29.63
C GLN A 44 -25.48 -6.95 -30.04
N THR A 45 -25.17 -6.95 -31.34
CA THR A 45 -23.87 -7.38 -31.86
C THR A 45 -22.77 -6.38 -31.46
N GLN A 46 -23.05 -5.08 -31.55
CA GLN A 46 -22.10 -4.02 -31.14
C GLN A 46 -21.79 -4.03 -29.64
N GLU A 47 -22.78 -4.30 -28.78
CA GLU A 47 -22.55 -4.41 -27.33
C GLU A 47 -21.72 -5.65 -26.96
N VAL A 48 -21.93 -6.77 -27.65
CA VAL A 48 -21.13 -7.99 -27.50
C VAL A 48 -19.70 -7.76 -27.97
N GLU A 49 -19.50 -7.11 -29.11
CA GLU A 49 -18.17 -6.76 -29.61
C GLU A 49 -17.45 -5.79 -28.66
N LEU A 50 -18.14 -4.76 -28.16
CA LEU A 50 -17.56 -3.80 -27.21
C LEU A 50 -17.19 -4.46 -25.88
N LEU A 51 -18.06 -5.29 -25.32
CA LEU A 51 -17.74 -6.04 -24.10
C LEU A 51 -16.53 -6.95 -24.32
N THR A 52 -16.51 -7.67 -25.45
CA THR A 52 -15.41 -8.56 -25.82
C THR A 52 -14.11 -7.78 -25.95
N SER A 53 -14.14 -6.60 -26.58
CA SER A 53 -12.99 -5.71 -26.74
C SER A 53 -12.46 -5.18 -25.40
N LEU A 54 -13.33 -4.69 -24.53
CA LEU A 54 -12.93 -4.21 -23.19
C LEU A 54 -12.39 -5.35 -22.32
N THR A 55 -13.02 -6.53 -22.39
CA THR A 55 -12.59 -7.73 -21.65
C THR A 55 -11.21 -8.16 -22.13
N LYS A 56 -10.97 -8.11 -23.45
CA LYS A 56 -9.68 -8.40 -24.05
C LYS A 56 -8.63 -7.45 -23.54
N GLU A 57 -8.90 -6.14 -23.48
CA GLU A 57 -7.88 -5.23 -22.99
C GLU A 57 -7.61 -5.37 -21.48
N VAL A 58 -8.63 -5.60 -20.65
CA VAL A 58 -8.42 -5.92 -19.23
C VAL A 58 -7.47 -7.11 -19.09
N ILE A 59 -7.70 -8.18 -19.86
CA ILE A 59 -6.84 -9.36 -19.89
C ILE A 59 -5.43 -9.01 -20.38
N ASP A 60 -5.30 -8.31 -21.52
CA ASP A 60 -4.00 -7.98 -22.11
C ASP A 60 -3.15 -7.12 -21.15
N ARG A 61 -3.74 -6.12 -20.49
CA ARG A 61 -3.06 -5.25 -19.51
C ARG A 61 -2.63 -5.99 -18.24
N CYS A 62 -3.45 -6.92 -17.78
CA CYS A 62 -3.10 -7.79 -16.67
C CYS A 62 -1.99 -8.77 -17.07
N ARG A 63 -2.06 -9.33 -18.28
CA ARG A 63 -1.01 -10.22 -18.83
C ARG A 63 0.34 -9.53 -18.93
N GLU A 64 0.38 -8.30 -19.46
CA GLU A 64 1.61 -7.47 -19.49
C GLU A 64 2.29 -7.35 -18.13
N ARG A 65 1.50 -7.37 -17.03
CA ARG A 65 1.97 -7.23 -15.65
C ARG A 65 2.08 -8.56 -14.90
N ARG A 66 1.72 -9.67 -15.54
CA ARG A 66 1.55 -10.99 -14.91
C ARG A 66 0.60 -10.93 -13.71
N TRP A 67 -0.43 -10.09 -13.81
CA TRP A 67 -1.43 -9.91 -12.77
C TRP A 67 -2.58 -10.87 -12.95
N LYS A 68 -3.05 -11.40 -11.82
CA LYS A 68 -4.23 -12.24 -11.74
C LYS A 68 -5.47 -11.47 -11.27
N ILE A 69 -6.64 -11.84 -11.75
CA ILE A 69 -7.94 -11.24 -11.42
C ILE A 69 -8.79 -12.21 -10.60
N GLY A 70 -9.42 -11.70 -9.54
CA GLY A 70 -10.44 -12.40 -8.75
C GLY A 70 -11.75 -11.64 -8.74
N ILE A 71 -12.88 -12.35 -8.70
CA ILE A 71 -14.20 -11.74 -8.80
C ILE A 71 -15.06 -12.14 -7.58
N ALA A 72 -15.83 -11.22 -7.01
CA ALA A 72 -16.87 -11.50 -6.02
C ALA A 72 -18.23 -11.00 -6.50
N GLU A 73 -19.18 -11.90 -6.74
CA GLU A 73 -20.48 -11.60 -7.35
C GLU A 73 -21.63 -11.91 -6.39
N SER A 74 -22.38 -10.88 -5.97
CA SER A 74 -23.59 -11.06 -5.15
C SER A 74 -24.89 -10.80 -5.90
N CYS A 75 -24.91 -10.03 -6.99
CA CYS A 75 -26.16 -9.75 -7.73
C CYS A 75 -26.09 -10.07 -9.24
N THR A 76 -24.90 -10.42 -9.74
CA THR A 76 -24.64 -10.75 -11.14
C THR A 76 -24.56 -12.26 -11.41
N GLY A 77 -24.46 -13.11 -10.38
CA GLY A 77 -24.63 -14.56 -10.54
C GLY A 77 -23.60 -15.26 -11.43
N GLY A 78 -22.36 -14.75 -11.51
CA GLY A 78 -21.27 -15.38 -12.27
C GLY A 78 -21.05 -14.79 -13.67
N LEU A 79 -21.86 -13.81 -14.06
CA LEU A 79 -21.83 -13.25 -15.42
C LEU A 79 -20.56 -12.44 -15.71
N VAL A 80 -19.95 -11.83 -14.69
CA VAL A 80 -18.66 -11.14 -14.86
C VAL A 80 -17.53 -12.15 -15.02
N SER A 81 -17.51 -13.16 -14.15
CA SER A 81 -16.56 -14.26 -14.26
C SER A 81 -16.67 -14.94 -15.63
N GLY A 82 -17.87 -15.29 -16.06
CA GLY A 82 -18.12 -15.96 -17.35
C GLY A 82 -17.71 -15.13 -18.55
N SER A 83 -17.83 -13.80 -18.50
CA SER A 83 -17.42 -12.93 -19.60
C SER A 83 -15.90 -12.82 -19.71
N LEU A 84 -15.19 -12.73 -18.59
CA LEU A 84 -13.73 -12.75 -18.57
C LEU A 84 -13.19 -14.11 -19.04
N THR A 85 -13.80 -15.22 -18.60
CA THR A 85 -13.35 -16.57 -18.96
C THR A 85 -13.78 -17.04 -20.34
N ALA A 86 -14.64 -16.29 -21.03
CA ALA A 86 -15.03 -16.58 -22.41
C ALA A 86 -13.90 -16.26 -23.42
N LEU A 87 -12.90 -15.46 -23.02
CA LEU A 87 -11.77 -15.12 -23.88
C LEU A 87 -10.70 -16.21 -23.83
N ALA A 88 -10.24 -16.65 -25.01
CA ALA A 88 -9.14 -17.59 -25.11
C ALA A 88 -7.89 -17.05 -24.39
N GLY A 89 -7.23 -17.93 -23.63
CA GLY A 89 -6.07 -17.60 -22.84
C GLY A 89 -6.38 -16.96 -21.49
N SER A 90 -7.63 -16.66 -21.14
CA SER A 90 -7.99 -15.99 -19.87
C SER A 90 -7.49 -16.70 -18.61
N SER A 91 -7.16 -18.00 -18.66
CA SER A 91 -6.59 -18.75 -17.54
C SER A 91 -5.23 -18.21 -17.06
N ASP A 92 -4.51 -17.48 -17.90
CA ASP A 92 -3.28 -16.81 -17.51
C ASP A 92 -3.51 -15.56 -16.65
N VAL A 93 -4.73 -15.02 -16.63
CA VAL A 93 -5.10 -13.80 -15.90
C VAL A 93 -6.21 -14.04 -14.88
N VAL A 94 -7.32 -14.68 -15.22
CA VAL A 94 -8.43 -14.94 -14.30
C VAL A 94 -8.11 -16.12 -13.41
N ASP A 95 -8.22 -15.93 -12.10
CA ASP A 95 -7.82 -16.92 -11.09
C ASP A 95 -9.04 -17.55 -10.39
N CYS A 96 -9.94 -16.73 -9.84
CA CYS A 96 -11.07 -17.24 -9.06
C CYS A 96 -12.31 -16.35 -9.11
N GLY A 97 -13.47 -16.96 -8.85
CA GLY A 97 -14.76 -16.28 -8.72
C GLY A 97 -15.52 -16.74 -7.48
N PHE A 98 -15.97 -15.80 -6.66
CA PHE A 98 -16.74 -16.03 -5.44
C PHE A 98 -18.20 -15.60 -5.64
N LEU A 99 -19.11 -16.57 -5.72
CA LEU A 99 -20.55 -16.30 -5.71
C LEU A 99 -21.01 -16.12 -4.26
N THR A 100 -21.27 -14.87 -3.85
CA THR A 100 -21.55 -14.50 -2.45
C THR A 100 -22.93 -13.87 -2.29
N TYR A 101 -23.95 -14.56 -2.81
CA TYR A 101 -25.32 -14.07 -2.87
C TYR A 101 -25.92 -13.81 -1.47
N SER A 102 -25.75 -14.74 -0.52
CA SER A 102 -26.23 -14.60 0.86
C SER A 102 -25.25 -13.83 1.76
N ASN A 103 -25.75 -13.25 2.87
CA ASN A 103 -24.91 -12.64 3.89
C ASN A 103 -23.92 -13.65 4.49
N ASP A 104 -24.38 -14.87 4.77
CA ASP A 104 -23.53 -15.96 5.26
C ASP A 104 -22.40 -16.29 4.30
N ALA A 105 -22.65 -16.26 2.98
CA ALA A 105 -21.61 -16.47 2.00
C ALA A 105 -20.57 -15.32 1.99
N LYS A 106 -21.01 -14.07 2.14
CA LYS A 106 -20.10 -12.91 2.26
C LYS A 106 -19.19 -13.04 3.49
N ILE A 107 -19.75 -13.45 4.63
CA ILE A 107 -18.99 -13.66 5.88
C ILE A 107 -18.04 -14.85 5.72
N ARG A 108 -18.57 -16.03 5.39
CA ARG A 108 -17.81 -17.29 5.37
C ARG A 108 -16.72 -17.30 4.30
N LEU A 109 -17.04 -16.86 3.08
CA LEU A 109 -16.13 -16.96 1.94
C LEU A 109 -15.19 -15.77 1.82
N LEU A 110 -15.65 -14.55 2.11
CA LEU A 110 -14.87 -13.32 1.91
C LEU A 110 -14.46 -12.63 3.21
N GLY A 111 -14.93 -13.09 4.38
CA GLY A 111 -14.58 -12.48 5.66
C GLY A 111 -15.23 -11.10 5.89
N VAL A 112 -16.36 -10.81 5.24
CA VAL A 112 -17.09 -9.57 5.50
C VAL A 112 -17.59 -9.57 6.96
N PRO A 113 -17.30 -8.54 7.77
CA PRO A 113 -17.73 -8.50 9.18
C PRO A 113 -19.25 -8.56 9.33
N SER A 114 -19.71 -9.35 10.29
CA SER A 114 -21.15 -9.55 10.52
C SER A 114 -21.83 -8.27 11.01
N GLU A 115 -21.12 -7.48 11.81
CA GLU A 115 -21.54 -6.20 12.38
C GLU A 115 -21.68 -5.13 11.28
N LEU A 116 -20.85 -5.22 10.23
CA LEU A 116 -20.95 -4.34 9.06
C LEU A 116 -22.24 -4.62 8.28
N LEU A 117 -22.55 -5.90 8.06
CA LEU A 117 -23.80 -6.29 7.40
C LEU A 117 -25.03 -5.89 8.21
N ALA A 118 -24.97 -6.01 9.54
CA ALA A 118 -26.06 -5.61 10.44
C ALA A 118 -26.30 -4.09 10.44
N SER A 119 -25.23 -3.29 10.37
CA SER A 119 -25.31 -1.82 10.48
C SER A 119 -25.68 -1.13 9.17
N VAL A 120 -25.01 -1.46 8.06
CA VAL A 120 -25.20 -0.75 6.77
C VAL A 120 -25.92 -1.58 5.72
N GLY A 121 -26.16 -2.87 5.97
CA GLY A 121 -26.80 -3.80 5.04
C GLY A 121 -25.88 -4.26 3.90
N ALA A 122 -26.28 -5.36 3.25
CA ALA A 122 -25.48 -6.05 2.22
C ALA A 122 -25.21 -5.23 0.95
N VAL A 123 -26.08 -4.27 0.62
CA VAL A 123 -25.95 -3.38 -0.53
C VAL A 123 -25.51 -2.02 -0.03
N SER A 124 -24.19 -1.83 0.04
CA SER A 124 -23.55 -0.63 0.57
C SER A 124 -22.13 -0.49 0.01
N HIS A 125 -21.59 0.73 0.11
CA HIS A 125 -20.22 1.06 -0.24
C HIS A 125 -19.23 0.18 0.55
N GLU A 126 -19.42 0.08 1.86
CA GLU A 126 -18.52 -0.62 2.78
C GLU A 126 -18.49 -2.13 2.53
N VAL A 127 -19.65 -2.72 2.22
CA VAL A 127 -19.72 -4.15 1.90
C VAL A 127 -19.08 -4.44 0.55
N ALA A 128 -19.25 -3.58 -0.46
CA ALA A 128 -18.54 -3.73 -1.73
C ALA A 128 -17.01 -3.69 -1.52
N LEU A 129 -16.51 -2.73 -0.74
CA LEU A 129 -15.09 -2.68 -0.38
C LEU A 129 -14.64 -3.97 0.32
N SER A 130 -15.34 -4.36 1.39
CA SER A 130 -15.00 -5.53 2.19
C SER A 130 -15.03 -6.83 1.39
N MET A 131 -15.94 -6.96 0.41
CA MET A 131 -15.99 -8.11 -0.49
C MET A 131 -14.77 -8.16 -1.42
N ALA A 132 -14.36 -7.04 -2.01
CA ALA A 132 -13.21 -6.99 -2.92
C ALA A 132 -11.89 -7.20 -2.16
N ASP A 133 -11.74 -6.59 -0.99
CA ASP A 133 -10.64 -6.87 -0.05
C ASP A 133 -10.63 -8.35 0.35
N GLY A 134 -11.80 -8.92 0.63
CA GLY A 134 -11.99 -10.33 0.95
C GLY A 134 -11.42 -11.27 -0.10
N VAL A 135 -11.63 -10.97 -1.39
CA VAL A 135 -11.04 -11.77 -2.49
C VAL A 135 -9.51 -11.74 -2.42
N LEU A 136 -8.90 -10.55 -2.30
CA LEU A 136 -7.44 -10.42 -2.20
C LEU A 136 -6.88 -11.11 -0.95
N ASN A 137 -7.60 -11.06 0.16
CA ASN A 137 -7.17 -11.67 1.42
C ASN A 137 -7.26 -13.20 1.35
N LYS A 138 -8.26 -13.75 0.66
CA LYS A 138 -8.48 -15.19 0.54
C LYS A 138 -7.60 -15.85 -0.52
N VAL A 139 -7.22 -15.11 -1.56
CA VAL A 139 -6.50 -15.68 -2.69
C VAL A 139 -5.23 -14.88 -2.98
N PRO A 140 -4.08 -15.24 -2.37
CA PRO A 140 -2.81 -14.51 -2.50
C PRO A 140 -2.33 -14.28 -3.94
N ALA A 141 -2.65 -15.20 -4.86
CA ALA A 141 -2.29 -15.08 -6.26
C ALA A 141 -3.00 -13.93 -6.99
N VAL A 142 -4.22 -13.55 -6.56
CA VAL A 142 -5.00 -12.46 -7.19
C VAL A 142 -4.36 -11.11 -6.92
N HIS A 143 -4.10 -10.32 -7.95
CA HIS A 143 -3.52 -8.97 -7.86
C HIS A 143 -4.59 -7.87 -7.92
N LEU A 144 -5.67 -8.12 -8.67
CA LEU A 144 -6.80 -7.22 -8.89
C LEU A 144 -8.09 -7.97 -8.57
N ALA A 145 -8.94 -7.44 -7.70
CA ALA A 145 -10.23 -8.02 -7.41
C ALA A 145 -11.37 -7.04 -7.64
N VAL A 146 -12.47 -7.53 -8.21
CA VAL A 146 -13.70 -6.76 -8.34
C VAL A 146 -14.81 -7.42 -7.54
N SER A 147 -15.61 -6.62 -6.85
CA SER A 147 -16.79 -7.09 -6.14
C SER A 147 -18.04 -6.36 -6.60
N ILE A 148 -19.19 -7.03 -6.46
CA ILE A 148 -20.47 -6.51 -6.92
C ILE A 148 -21.55 -6.89 -5.92
N THR A 149 -22.22 -5.89 -5.34
CA THR A 149 -23.39 -6.08 -4.49
C THR A 149 -24.50 -5.11 -4.88
N GLY A 150 -25.73 -5.57 -4.97
CA GLY A 150 -26.81 -4.76 -5.52
C GLY A 150 -28.20 -5.36 -5.38
N ILE A 151 -29.21 -4.53 -5.62
CA ILE A 151 -30.63 -4.87 -5.56
C ILE A 151 -31.14 -5.06 -6.99
N ALA A 152 -31.25 -6.31 -7.42
CA ALA A 152 -31.69 -6.62 -8.78
C ALA A 152 -33.16 -7.06 -8.89
N GLY A 153 -33.82 -7.39 -7.78
CA GLY A 153 -35.18 -7.92 -7.77
C GLY A 153 -36.23 -6.87 -7.39
N PRO A 154 -37.44 -6.92 -7.98
CA PRO A 154 -38.49 -5.90 -7.80
C PRO A 154 -38.99 -5.76 -6.35
N GLY A 155 -38.83 -6.78 -5.51
CA GLY A 155 -39.23 -6.76 -4.09
C GLY A 155 -38.10 -6.43 -3.09
N GLY A 156 -36.90 -6.10 -3.57
CA GLY A 156 -35.72 -5.92 -2.70
C GLY A 156 -35.35 -4.46 -2.39
N GLY A 157 -36.06 -3.49 -2.97
CA GLY A 157 -35.77 -2.07 -2.82
C GLY A 157 -36.50 -1.41 -1.64
N SER A 158 -36.02 -0.24 -1.24
CA SER A 158 -36.68 0.69 -0.33
C SER A 158 -36.53 2.13 -0.84
N ASP A 159 -37.22 3.09 -0.22
CA ASP A 159 -37.08 4.51 -0.55
C ASP A 159 -35.63 5.01 -0.44
N THR A 160 -34.86 4.44 0.49
CA THR A 160 -33.45 4.79 0.71
C THR A 160 -32.47 3.97 -0.13
N LYS A 161 -32.88 2.80 -0.63
CA LYS A 161 -32.08 1.89 -1.45
C LYS A 161 -32.95 1.32 -2.59
N PRO A 162 -33.12 2.06 -3.69
CA PRO A 162 -34.05 1.66 -4.73
C PRO A 162 -33.60 0.38 -5.45
N VAL A 163 -34.55 -0.31 -6.08
CA VAL A 163 -34.25 -1.38 -7.04
C VAL A 163 -33.35 -0.79 -8.14
N GLY A 164 -32.32 -1.54 -8.54
CA GLY A 164 -31.29 -1.07 -9.46
C GLY A 164 -30.06 -0.48 -8.79
N LEU A 165 -30.08 -0.25 -7.46
CA LEU A 165 -28.89 0.18 -6.73
C LEU A 165 -27.82 -0.93 -6.72
N VAL A 166 -26.63 -0.62 -7.21
CA VAL A 166 -25.47 -1.50 -7.21
C VAL A 166 -24.24 -0.73 -6.75
N TYR A 167 -23.44 -1.40 -5.93
CA TYR A 167 -22.11 -0.98 -5.56
C TYR A 167 -21.09 -1.93 -6.17
N PHE A 168 -20.03 -1.36 -6.73
CA PHE A 168 -18.88 -2.10 -7.21
C PHE A 168 -17.70 -1.81 -6.29
N GLY A 169 -16.94 -2.84 -5.90
CA GLY A 169 -15.66 -2.68 -5.23
C GLY A 169 -14.53 -3.04 -6.18
N LEU A 170 -13.41 -2.34 -6.13
CA LEU A 170 -12.21 -2.65 -6.88
C LEU A 170 -11.01 -2.61 -5.94
N ALA A 171 -10.43 -3.77 -5.67
CA ALA A 171 -9.25 -3.93 -4.84
C ALA A 171 -8.04 -4.23 -5.73
N CYS A 172 -6.89 -3.62 -5.46
CA CYS A 172 -5.63 -4.01 -6.10
C CYS A 172 -4.56 -4.15 -5.01
N ARG A 173 -3.71 -5.18 -5.08
CA ARG A 173 -2.67 -5.37 -4.05
C ARG A 173 -1.75 -4.16 -3.98
N GLY A 174 -1.60 -3.60 -2.78
CA GLY A 174 -0.81 -2.38 -2.56
C GLY A 174 -1.61 -1.09 -2.73
N TYR A 175 -2.88 -1.20 -3.12
CA TYR A 175 -3.81 -0.09 -3.28
C TYR A 175 -5.04 -0.31 -2.39
N LYS A 176 -5.62 0.76 -1.87
CA LYS A 176 -6.88 0.72 -1.11
C LYS A 176 -7.99 0.50 -2.11
N THR A 177 -8.89 -0.37 -1.70
CA THR A 177 -10.08 -0.71 -2.44
C THR A 177 -10.95 0.51 -2.65
N LEU A 178 -11.34 0.71 -3.90
CA LEU A 178 -12.25 1.77 -4.31
C LEU A 178 -13.64 1.19 -4.43
N SER A 179 -14.67 2.04 -4.32
CA SER A 179 -15.99 1.63 -4.74
C SER A 179 -16.71 2.72 -5.51
N SER A 180 -17.65 2.30 -6.34
CA SER A 180 -18.57 3.18 -7.06
C SER A 180 -20.01 2.77 -6.78
N LYS A 181 -20.91 3.75 -6.82
CA LYS A 181 -22.35 3.57 -6.64
C LYS A 181 -23.04 3.87 -7.96
N HIS A 182 -23.95 2.99 -8.37
CA HIS A 182 -24.78 3.17 -9.54
C HIS A 182 -26.22 2.82 -9.23
N ILE A 183 -27.16 3.51 -9.87
CA ILE A 183 -28.58 3.15 -9.87
C ILE A 183 -28.95 2.86 -11.31
N PHE A 184 -29.28 1.61 -11.61
CA PHE A 184 -29.70 1.18 -12.95
C PHE A 184 -31.23 1.21 -13.05
N SER A 185 -31.77 1.75 -14.13
CA SER A 185 -33.21 1.75 -14.41
C SER A 185 -33.64 0.41 -15.03
N GLY A 186 -34.67 -0.26 -14.49
CA GLY A 186 -35.21 -1.54 -14.99
C GLY A 186 -35.14 -2.70 -13.98
N ASP A 187 -35.68 -3.87 -14.34
CA ASP A 187 -35.65 -5.09 -13.52
C ASP A 187 -34.41 -5.96 -13.77
N ARG A 188 -34.28 -7.11 -13.08
CA ARG A 188 -33.14 -8.05 -13.18
C ARG A 188 -32.71 -8.33 -14.63
N THR A 189 -33.68 -8.32 -15.55
CA THR A 189 -33.57 -8.64 -16.97
C THR A 189 -33.58 -7.44 -17.92
N THR A 190 -33.91 -6.22 -17.46
CA THR A 190 -34.16 -5.03 -18.31
C THR A 190 -33.35 -3.77 -17.95
N MET A 191 -32.35 -3.89 -17.08
CA MET A 191 -31.55 -2.75 -16.58
C MET A 191 -30.71 -2.00 -17.65
N SER A 192 -30.81 -0.66 -17.70
CA SER A 192 -29.95 0.26 -18.49
C SER A 192 -29.10 1.20 -17.60
N VAL A 193 -28.00 1.73 -18.15
CA VAL A 193 -26.97 2.53 -17.45
C VAL A 193 -27.04 3.99 -17.86
N ASP A 194 -26.98 4.90 -16.89
CA ASP A 194 -26.50 6.26 -17.13
C ASP A 194 -24.96 6.22 -17.19
N ASP A 195 -24.38 6.59 -18.34
CA ASP A 195 -23.01 6.30 -18.83
C ASP A 195 -21.81 6.92 -18.06
N HIS A 196 -21.89 7.07 -16.73
CA HIS A 196 -20.80 7.65 -15.93
C HIS A 196 -20.29 6.69 -14.84
N CYS A 197 -19.52 5.66 -15.22
CA CYS A 197 -18.62 4.96 -14.27
C CYS A 197 -17.31 5.72 -14.14
N GLU A 198 -17.25 6.71 -13.26
CA GLU A 198 -15.98 7.33 -12.87
C GLU A 198 -15.55 6.91 -11.47
N PHE A 199 -14.59 6.00 -11.42
CA PHE A 199 -13.65 5.92 -10.30
C PHE A 199 -12.76 7.18 -10.36
N LEU A 200 -13.21 8.30 -9.77
CA LEU A 200 -12.45 9.56 -9.77
C LEU A 200 -11.28 9.49 -8.77
N LEU A 201 -10.17 8.89 -9.20
CA LEU A 201 -8.86 9.20 -8.66
C LEU A 201 -8.50 10.66 -9.00
N PRO A 202 -7.85 11.43 -8.10
CA PRO A 202 -7.47 12.81 -8.39
C PRO A 202 -6.52 12.86 -9.57
N GLU A 203 -6.70 13.81 -10.50
CA GLU A 203 -5.74 14.00 -11.59
C GLU A 203 -4.31 14.19 -11.03
N LEU A 204 -3.36 13.46 -11.61
CA LEU A 204 -1.95 13.56 -11.27
C LEU A 204 -1.33 14.78 -11.95
N PRO A 205 -0.34 15.44 -11.32
CA PRO A 205 0.49 16.39 -12.04
C PRO A 205 1.16 15.75 -13.28
N PRO A 206 1.39 16.51 -14.36
CA PRO A 206 2.05 16.01 -15.56
C PRO A 206 3.42 15.37 -15.25
N ASN A 207 3.74 14.28 -15.95
CA ASN A 207 5.01 13.55 -15.80
C ASN A 207 5.27 13.02 -14.38
N THR A 208 4.21 12.68 -13.65
CA THR A 208 4.30 12.04 -12.34
C THR A 208 3.58 10.69 -12.32
N LYS A 209 4.04 9.81 -11.42
CA LYS A 209 3.41 8.53 -11.09
C LYS A 209 3.29 8.40 -9.57
N PRO A 210 2.38 7.58 -9.02
CA PRO A 210 2.46 7.22 -7.61
C PRO A 210 3.83 6.64 -7.24
N LEU A 211 4.35 6.96 -6.05
CA LEU A 211 5.67 6.47 -5.62
C LEU A 211 5.62 4.94 -5.43
N GLU A 212 6.39 4.24 -6.25
CA GLU A 212 6.33 2.78 -6.41
C GLU A 212 6.71 1.99 -5.15
N HIS A 213 7.58 2.54 -4.32
CA HIS A 213 8.14 1.86 -3.16
C HIS A 213 7.72 2.49 -1.83
N GLN A 214 6.57 3.18 -1.82
CA GLN A 214 5.99 3.70 -0.58
C GLN A 214 5.53 2.54 0.33
N VAL A 215 6.02 2.50 1.57
CA VAL A 215 5.64 1.45 2.55
C VAL A 215 4.66 1.94 3.62
N ALA A 216 4.55 3.25 3.82
CA ALA A 216 3.71 3.85 4.86
C ALA A 216 3.21 5.25 4.46
N GLY A 217 2.47 5.89 5.36
CA GLY A 217 1.92 7.23 5.15
C GLY A 217 0.65 7.24 4.29
N HIS A 218 0.44 8.34 3.57
CA HIS A 218 -0.71 8.52 2.69
C HIS A 218 -0.35 8.06 1.28
N PHE A 219 -1.02 7.04 0.78
CA PHE A 219 -0.91 6.58 -0.60
C PHE A 219 -1.90 7.33 -1.50
N TYR A 220 -1.54 7.49 -2.76
CA TYR A 220 -2.38 8.10 -3.79
C TYR A 220 -3.67 7.31 -3.96
N GLY A 221 -4.81 8.01 -4.00
CA GLY A 221 -6.15 7.43 -4.07
C GLY A 221 -6.70 6.83 -2.77
N LEU A 222 -5.86 6.59 -1.75
CA LEU A 222 -6.23 5.77 -0.60
C LEU A 222 -6.59 6.59 0.66
N SER A 223 -5.97 7.76 0.83
CA SER A 223 -6.07 8.60 2.03
C SER A 223 -7.20 9.64 1.97
N LYS A 224 -7.58 10.24 3.11
CA LYS A 224 -8.57 11.35 3.16
C LYS A 224 -8.19 12.52 2.23
N THR A 225 -6.89 12.71 1.98
CA THR A 225 -6.35 13.74 1.09
C THR A 225 -6.18 13.26 -0.36
N LYS A 226 -6.28 11.96 -0.65
CA LYS A 226 -6.20 11.33 -1.98
C LYS A 226 -4.91 11.52 -2.81
N PHE A 227 -3.98 12.42 -2.47
CA PHE A 227 -2.82 12.75 -3.32
C PHE A 227 -1.57 11.86 -3.10
N GLY A 228 -1.30 11.42 -1.87
CA GLY A 228 -0.14 10.57 -1.51
C GLY A 228 1.23 11.03 -2.03
N LEU A 229 2.27 10.19 -1.90
CA LEU A 229 3.59 10.50 -2.47
C LEU A 229 3.61 10.16 -3.96
N LEU A 230 4.15 11.07 -4.77
CA LEU A 230 4.31 10.88 -6.20
C LEU A 230 5.81 10.89 -6.56
N GLN A 231 6.16 10.28 -7.67
CA GLN A 231 7.48 10.29 -8.27
C GLN A 231 7.42 11.00 -9.61
N ARG A 232 8.31 11.97 -9.82
CA ARG A 232 8.48 12.65 -11.11
C ARG A 232 9.29 11.77 -12.07
N SER A 233 9.18 12.04 -13.36
CA SER A 233 9.95 11.33 -14.40
C SER A 233 11.46 11.40 -14.22
N ASN A 234 11.98 12.45 -13.57
CA ASN A 234 13.41 12.60 -13.26
C ASN A 234 13.86 11.83 -11.99
N GLY A 235 12.93 11.20 -11.28
CA GLY A 235 13.20 10.39 -10.10
C GLY A 235 12.78 11.01 -8.77
N ASP A 236 12.70 12.35 -8.67
CA ASP A 236 12.37 13.09 -7.45
C ASP A 236 10.98 12.74 -6.90
N VAL A 237 10.82 12.88 -5.58
CA VAL A 237 9.54 12.66 -4.89
C VAL A 237 8.79 13.98 -4.74
N LEU A 238 7.51 13.99 -5.09
CA LEU A 238 6.57 15.02 -4.69
C LEU A 238 5.80 14.57 -3.45
N LYS A 239 5.97 15.31 -2.36
CA LYS A 239 5.22 15.11 -1.11
C LYS A 239 4.20 16.23 -0.95
N PRO A 240 2.88 15.94 -0.98
CA PRO A 240 1.86 16.97 -0.86
C PRO A 240 1.90 17.60 0.54
N LEU A 241 1.86 18.93 0.59
CA LEU A 241 1.76 19.65 1.85
C LEU A 241 0.38 19.41 2.48
N LEU A 242 0.41 19.01 3.75
CA LEU A 242 -0.81 18.81 4.53
C LEU A 242 -1.49 20.14 4.87
N ASN A 243 -2.79 20.11 5.15
CA ASN A 243 -3.50 21.29 5.62
C ASN A 243 -2.81 21.91 6.86
N PRO A 244 -2.86 23.25 7.01
CA PRO A 244 -2.31 23.95 8.17
C PRO A 244 -2.79 23.35 9.51
N PRO A 245 -1.94 23.37 10.55
CA PRO A 245 -0.58 23.93 10.57
C PRO A 245 0.51 22.98 10.04
N ARG A 246 0.17 21.72 9.70
CA ARG A 246 1.14 20.65 9.44
C ARG A 246 2.01 20.86 8.20
N GLY A 247 1.40 21.15 7.05
CA GLY A 247 2.15 21.36 5.81
C GLY A 247 3.09 22.57 5.88
N PRO A 248 2.60 23.76 6.29
CA PRO A 248 3.46 24.92 6.47
C PRO A 248 4.63 24.67 7.43
N ARG A 249 4.42 23.93 8.52
CA ARG A 249 5.48 23.55 9.45
C ARG A 249 6.54 22.66 8.82
N GLU A 250 6.12 21.62 8.09
CA GLU A 250 7.04 20.72 7.39
C GLU A 250 7.84 21.45 6.30
N TYR A 251 7.16 22.27 5.50
CA TYR A 251 7.82 23.12 4.51
C TYR A 251 8.87 24.02 5.15
N ARG A 252 8.49 24.72 6.23
CA ARG A 252 9.39 25.65 6.90
C ARG A 252 10.62 24.94 7.46
N PHE A 253 10.46 23.76 8.02
CA PHE A 253 11.57 22.97 8.53
C PHE A 253 12.59 22.61 7.43
N TYR A 254 12.13 22.14 6.27
CA TYR A 254 13.04 21.86 5.14
C TYR A 254 13.76 23.12 4.64
N VAL A 255 13.04 24.25 4.57
CA VAL A 255 13.64 25.55 4.20
C VAL A 255 14.72 25.95 5.22
N ASP A 256 14.44 25.84 6.51
CA ASP A 256 15.41 26.17 7.57
C ASP A 256 16.65 25.26 7.50
N VAL A 257 16.49 23.95 7.28
CA VAL A 257 17.62 23.01 7.17
C VAL A 257 18.46 23.26 5.92
N PHE A 258 17.85 23.49 4.74
CA PHE A 258 18.57 23.45 3.46
C PHE A 258 18.87 24.82 2.84
N GLN A 259 18.11 25.86 3.17
CA GLN A 259 18.26 27.19 2.56
C GLN A 259 18.83 28.23 3.53
N ASN A 260 19.12 27.85 4.78
CA ASN A 260 19.76 28.66 5.81
C ASN A 260 19.12 30.05 5.99
N THR A 261 17.98 30.10 6.69
CA THR A 261 17.26 31.36 6.90
C THR A 261 17.64 31.99 8.24
N SER A 262 17.94 33.30 8.23
CA SER A 262 18.28 34.08 9.42
C SER A 262 17.12 34.23 10.44
N SER A 263 15.95 33.67 10.13
CA SER A 263 14.72 33.74 10.94
C SER A 263 14.28 32.38 11.51
N SER A 264 15.12 31.36 11.38
CA SER A 264 14.89 30.04 11.97
C SER A 264 14.78 30.11 13.50
N SER A 265 13.86 29.33 14.08
CA SER A 265 13.77 29.15 15.55
C SER A 265 14.72 28.08 16.09
N TYR A 266 15.56 27.51 15.23
CA TYR A 266 16.50 26.43 15.55
C TYR A 266 17.95 26.91 15.40
N SER A 267 18.87 26.25 16.10
CA SER A 267 20.31 26.50 15.97
C SER A 267 20.79 26.10 14.58
N GLU A 268 21.52 26.99 13.90
CA GLU A 268 22.11 26.69 12.59
C GLU A 268 23.01 25.44 12.65
N GLN A 269 23.81 25.32 13.71
CA GLN A 269 24.68 24.16 13.89
C GLN A 269 23.88 22.86 14.09
N ASP A 270 22.79 22.90 14.85
CA ASP A 270 21.92 21.72 15.05
C ASP A 270 21.30 21.28 13.71
N LEU A 271 20.79 22.23 12.92
CA LEU A 271 20.22 21.97 11.60
C LEU A 271 21.27 21.42 10.61
N LEU A 272 22.49 21.97 10.63
CA LEU A 272 23.60 21.48 9.80
C LEU A 272 23.98 20.03 10.17
N ASN A 273 24.02 19.71 11.46
CA ASN A 273 24.37 18.38 11.94
C ASN A 273 23.37 17.31 11.49
N ILE A 274 22.06 17.62 11.49
CA ILE A 274 21.02 16.66 11.08
C ILE A 274 20.81 16.61 9.56
N ARG A 275 21.28 17.60 8.79
CA ARG A 275 20.99 17.74 7.34
C ARG A 275 21.26 16.46 6.54
N ASN A 276 22.35 15.76 6.85
CA ASN A 276 22.74 14.51 6.16
C ASN A 276 21.86 13.30 6.51
N PHE A 277 20.95 13.43 7.46
CA PHE A 277 19.94 12.43 7.79
C PHE A 277 18.58 12.75 7.17
N LEU A 278 18.41 13.83 6.40
CA LEU A 278 17.17 14.15 5.72
C LEU A 278 17.28 13.87 4.22
N PRO A 279 16.16 13.55 3.52
CA PRO A 279 16.11 13.67 2.06
C PRO A 279 16.42 15.12 1.66
N LYS A 280 17.25 15.33 0.63
CA LYS A 280 17.52 16.70 0.16
C LYS A 280 16.24 17.39 -0.29
N TYR A 281 16.09 18.64 0.14
CA TYR A 281 15.02 19.51 -0.33
C TYR A 281 15.41 20.18 -1.65
N LEU A 282 14.56 20.01 -2.68
CA LEU A 282 14.82 20.46 -4.05
C LEU A 282 13.88 21.60 -4.48
N GLY A 283 13.04 22.11 -3.57
CA GLY A 283 12.09 23.19 -3.82
C GLY A 283 10.64 22.76 -3.65
N THR A 284 9.72 23.58 -4.15
CA THR A 284 8.28 23.31 -4.17
C THR A 284 7.74 23.21 -5.58
N TYR A 285 6.63 22.49 -5.72
CA TYR A 285 5.91 22.35 -6.98
C TYR A 285 4.42 22.58 -6.74
N GLU A 286 3.79 23.39 -7.60
CA GLU A 286 2.37 23.71 -7.53
C GLU A 286 1.62 22.99 -8.65
N PHE A 287 0.53 22.32 -8.31
CA PHE A 287 -0.39 21.78 -9.30
C PHE A 287 -1.82 21.88 -8.82
N LYS A 288 -2.64 22.61 -9.60
CA LYS A 288 -3.98 23.03 -9.20
C LYS A 288 -3.91 23.76 -7.85
N ASN A 289 -4.73 23.36 -6.88
CA ASN A 289 -4.79 23.97 -5.53
C ASN A 289 -3.95 23.18 -4.51
N MET A 290 -2.87 22.52 -4.94
CA MET A 290 -2.04 21.69 -4.09
C MET A 290 -0.56 22.01 -4.29
N THR A 291 0.10 22.36 -3.18
CA THR A 291 1.55 22.53 -3.08
C THR A 291 2.20 21.21 -2.69
N TYR A 292 3.33 20.89 -3.32
CA TYR A 292 4.16 19.74 -3.03
C TYR A 292 5.57 20.20 -2.65
N LEU A 293 6.19 19.49 -1.70
CA LEU A 293 7.65 19.50 -1.53
C LEU A 293 8.26 18.60 -2.60
N ILE A 294 9.32 19.09 -3.24
CA ILE A 294 10.19 18.27 -4.10
C ILE A 294 11.34 17.77 -3.23
N LEU A 295 11.44 16.45 -3.06
CA LEU A 295 12.45 15.80 -2.22
C LEU A 295 13.27 14.81 -3.05
N GLU A 296 14.53 14.64 -2.69
CA GLU A 296 15.37 13.54 -3.19
C GLU A 296 14.71 12.18 -2.93
N ASN A 297 14.75 11.31 -3.94
CA ASN A 297 14.30 9.94 -3.80
C ASN A 297 15.45 9.06 -3.29
N ILE A 298 15.49 8.87 -1.98
CA ILE A 298 16.54 8.07 -1.33
C ILE A 298 16.50 6.58 -1.70
N ILE A 299 15.40 6.10 -2.30
CA ILE A 299 15.21 4.70 -2.68
C ILE A 299 15.73 4.44 -4.10
N GLN A 300 15.80 5.48 -4.95
CA GLN A 300 16.20 5.38 -6.35
C GLN A 300 17.56 4.67 -6.58
N PRO A 301 18.58 4.81 -5.71
CA PRO A 301 19.86 4.12 -5.88
C PRO A 301 19.86 2.61 -5.62
N PHE A 302 18.75 2.02 -5.15
CA PHE A 302 18.67 0.62 -4.74
C PHE A 302 18.05 -0.26 -5.84
N GLU A 303 18.65 -1.41 -6.15
CA GLU A 303 18.18 -2.32 -7.21
C GLU A 303 16.96 -3.11 -6.73
N LEU A 304 17.06 -3.71 -5.53
CA LEU A 304 15.99 -4.49 -4.92
C LEU A 304 15.67 -3.95 -3.51
N PRO A 305 15.07 -2.75 -3.38
CA PRO A 305 14.94 -2.07 -2.10
C PRO A 305 14.03 -2.81 -1.11
N CYS A 306 14.61 -3.18 0.03
CA CYS A 306 13.93 -3.52 1.27
C CYS A 306 13.80 -2.26 2.12
N ILE A 307 12.59 -1.92 2.55
CA ILE A 307 12.29 -0.61 3.16
C ILE A 307 11.47 -0.79 4.42
N ALA A 308 11.79 -0.07 5.49
CA ALA A 308 10.97 0.03 6.70
C ALA A 308 10.76 1.49 7.09
N ASP A 309 9.52 1.84 7.39
CA ASP A 309 9.15 3.12 8.01
C ASP A 309 8.86 2.86 9.50
N ILE A 310 9.67 3.46 10.36
CA ILE A 310 9.64 3.26 11.80
C ILE A 310 9.41 4.60 12.48
N LYS A 311 8.23 4.80 13.05
CA LYS A 311 7.93 5.98 13.85
C LYS A 311 8.69 5.94 15.16
N ILE A 312 9.34 7.05 15.52
CA ILE A 312 10.14 7.16 16.75
C ILE A 312 9.44 8.06 17.77
N GLY A 313 9.57 7.69 19.04
CA GLY A 313 9.04 8.39 20.20
C GLY A 313 8.03 7.57 21.00
N ARG A 314 8.09 7.69 22.33
CA ARG A 314 7.05 7.19 23.26
C ARG A 314 5.72 7.90 23.04
N ILE A 315 5.82 9.19 22.73
CA ILE A 315 4.71 10.10 22.50
C ILE A 315 4.70 10.47 21.02
N THR A 316 3.55 10.24 20.37
CA THR A 316 3.34 10.52 18.93
C THR A 316 2.32 11.64 18.68
N TYR A 317 1.89 12.32 19.74
CA TYR A 317 1.14 13.57 19.67
C TYR A 317 2.08 14.74 19.95
N ASP A 318 1.80 15.89 19.33
CA ASP A 318 2.59 17.11 19.52
C ASP A 318 2.14 17.90 20.77
N PRO A 319 2.92 18.91 21.22
CA PRO A 319 2.56 19.76 22.35
C PRO A 319 1.26 20.57 22.16
N GLU A 320 0.75 20.67 20.93
CA GLU A 320 -0.48 21.39 20.58
C GLU A 320 -1.69 20.44 20.46
N ALA A 321 -1.55 19.16 20.82
CA ALA A 321 -2.62 18.18 20.69
C ALA A 321 -3.71 18.35 21.76
N ASP A 322 -4.97 18.31 21.34
CA ASP A 322 -6.12 18.20 22.25
C ASP A 322 -6.21 16.81 22.92
N LEU A 323 -7.03 16.71 23.97
CA LEU A 323 -7.21 15.48 24.75
C LEU A 323 -7.69 14.31 23.89
N ASP A 324 -8.59 14.56 22.94
CA ASP A 324 -9.12 13.53 22.02
C ASP A 324 -8.02 12.98 21.10
N LYS A 325 -7.16 13.84 20.58
CA LYS A 325 -6.01 13.46 19.75
C LYS A 325 -4.99 12.69 20.57
N ILE A 326 -4.72 13.10 21.81
CA ILE A 326 -3.83 12.40 22.73
C ILE A 326 -4.34 10.97 22.97
N GLU A 327 -5.60 10.82 23.40
CA GLU A 327 -6.20 9.52 23.69
C GLU A 327 -6.23 8.61 22.45
N ARG A 328 -6.60 9.16 21.30
CA ARG A 328 -6.63 8.43 20.03
C ARG A 328 -5.25 7.98 19.58
N GLN A 329 -4.19 8.76 19.83
CA GLN A 329 -2.83 8.32 19.48
C GLN A 329 -2.34 7.22 20.42
N ALA A 330 -2.57 7.37 21.72
CA ALA A 330 -2.20 6.35 22.71
C ALA A 330 -2.88 4.99 22.44
N LYS A 331 -4.15 4.99 22.05
CA LYS A 331 -4.91 3.75 21.71
C LYS A 331 -4.45 3.06 20.42
N LYS A 332 -3.73 3.74 19.50
CA LYS A 332 -3.37 3.14 18.19
C LYS A 332 -2.29 2.07 18.31
N PHE A 333 -1.35 2.24 19.22
CA PHE A 333 -0.26 1.31 19.46
C PHE A 333 0.21 1.45 20.91
N PRO A 334 -0.47 0.78 21.85
CA PRO A 334 -0.13 0.86 23.28
C PRO A 334 1.35 0.57 23.60
N PRO A 335 2.05 -0.37 22.92
CA PRO A 335 3.45 -0.64 23.23
C PRO A 335 4.40 0.55 23.00
N ALA A 336 4.01 1.58 22.21
CA ALA A 336 4.84 2.76 21.97
C ALA A 336 5.36 3.41 23.26
N ALA A 337 4.53 3.46 24.31
CA ALA A 337 4.91 4.09 25.58
C ALA A 337 6.07 3.35 26.27
N GLU A 338 6.17 2.03 26.08
CA GLU A 338 7.17 1.17 26.69
C GLU A 338 8.41 0.99 25.80
N VAL A 339 8.23 0.85 24.49
CA VAL A 339 9.32 0.55 23.55
C VAL A 339 9.87 1.78 22.84
N GLY A 340 9.09 2.86 22.75
CA GLY A 340 9.52 4.13 22.16
C GLY A 340 9.54 4.18 20.62
N PHE A 341 9.02 3.18 19.92
CA PHE A 341 8.88 3.21 18.46
C PHE A 341 7.72 2.36 17.95
N GLN A 342 7.36 2.51 16.67
CA GLN A 342 6.33 1.72 15.99
C GLN A 342 6.70 1.45 14.53
N LEU A 343 6.63 0.18 14.10
CA LEU A 343 6.70 -0.18 12.68
C LEU A 343 5.42 0.28 11.96
N LEU A 344 5.51 1.23 11.03
CA LEU A 344 4.37 1.74 10.26
C LEU A 344 4.11 0.97 8.98
N GLY A 345 5.13 0.29 8.48
CA GLY A 345 5.06 -0.55 7.31
C GLY A 345 6.45 -0.90 6.84
N TRP A 346 6.61 -2.10 6.32
CA TRP A 346 7.88 -2.55 5.76
C TRP A 346 7.66 -3.47 4.57
N LYS A 347 8.68 -3.50 3.72
CA LYS A 347 8.75 -4.28 2.49
C LYS A 347 10.10 -5.00 2.47
N THR A 348 10.10 -6.30 2.22
CA THR A 348 11.32 -7.11 2.16
C THR A 348 11.37 -7.92 0.87
N TYR A 349 12.55 -8.02 0.28
CA TYR A 349 12.78 -8.86 -0.88
C TYR A 349 13.14 -10.28 -0.46
N ARG A 350 12.41 -11.26 -0.98
CA ARG A 350 12.72 -12.68 -0.79
C ARG A 350 13.51 -13.20 -1.96
N GLN A 351 14.82 -13.34 -1.75
CA GLN A 351 15.78 -13.64 -2.81
C GLN A 351 15.53 -15.00 -3.47
N ARG A 352 15.07 -16.02 -2.73
CA ARG A 352 14.81 -17.34 -3.32
C ARG A 352 13.59 -17.33 -4.24
N GLU A 353 12.53 -16.66 -3.82
CA GLU A 353 11.25 -16.60 -4.52
C GLU A 353 11.19 -15.46 -5.55
N GLN A 354 12.16 -14.54 -5.52
CA GLN A 354 12.25 -13.35 -6.38
C GLN A 354 11.02 -12.44 -6.27
N VAL A 355 10.52 -12.27 -5.04
CA VAL A 355 9.28 -11.54 -4.77
C VAL A 355 9.40 -10.64 -3.55
N TYR A 356 8.58 -9.61 -3.51
CA TYR A 356 8.44 -8.76 -2.34
C TYR A 356 7.35 -9.24 -1.42
N GLU A 357 7.65 -9.16 -0.14
CA GLU A 357 6.71 -9.27 0.95
C GLU A 357 6.43 -7.89 1.55
N TYR A 358 5.19 -7.66 1.97
CA TYR A 358 4.71 -6.36 2.44
C TYR A 358 3.92 -6.52 3.73
N HIS A 359 4.21 -5.64 4.68
CA HIS A 359 3.47 -5.51 5.92
C HIS A 359 3.12 -4.05 6.11
N ASP A 360 1.85 -3.76 6.40
CA ASP A 360 1.36 -2.41 6.53
C ASP A 360 1.25 -1.97 8.00
N LYS A 361 0.73 -0.77 8.22
CA LYS A 361 0.49 -0.21 9.55
C LYS A 361 -0.48 -1.04 10.40
N HIS A 362 -1.34 -1.86 9.79
CA HIS A 362 -2.28 -2.69 10.55
C HIS A 362 -1.52 -3.87 11.15
N CYS A 363 -0.63 -4.49 10.37
CA CYS A 363 0.31 -5.49 10.87
C CYS A 363 1.19 -4.91 12.00
N GLY A 364 1.80 -3.74 11.80
CA GLY A 364 2.63 -3.12 12.82
C GLY A 364 1.89 -2.74 14.11
N ARG A 365 0.55 -2.56 14.06
CA ARG A 365 -0.28 -2.22 15.24
C ARG A 365 -0.70 -3.40 16.08
N THR A 366 -0.64 -4.62 15.54
CA THR A 366 -0.99 -5.83 16.28
C THR A 366 0.17 -6.37 17.11
N LEU A 367 1.39 -5.89 16.86
CA LEU A 367 2.60 -6.35 17.54
C LEU A 367 2.61 -5.95 19.01
N ASP A 368 3.03 -6.87 19.87
CA ASP A 368 3.44 -6.55 21.24
C ASP A 368 4.98 -6.44 21.37
N LYS A 369 5.47 -6.21 22.60
CA LYS A 369 6.89 -6.02 22.90
C LYS A 369 7.74 -7.25 22.55
N ASP A 370 7.20 -8.45 22.73
CA ASP A 370 7.88 -9.72 22.51
C ASP A 370 7.87 -10.09 21.02
N GLU A 371 6.85 -9.68 20.28
CA GLU A 371 6.75 -9.88 18.83
C GLU A 371 7.63 -8.91 18.02
N LEU A 372 7.95 -7.73 18.56
CA LEU A 372 8.74 -6.70 17.85
C LEU A 372 10.11 -7.20 17.39
N ILE A 373 10.83 -7.96 18.23
CA ILE A 373 12.16 -8.50 17.85
C ILE A 373 12.05 -9.41 16.63
N HIS A 374 10.96 -10.19 16.54
CA HIS A 374 10.71 -11.07 15.41
C HIS A 374 10.32 -10.29 14.15
N ALA A 375 9.52 -9.21 14.25
CA ALA A 375 9.23 -8.34 13.11
C ALA A 375 10.51 -7.69 12.57
N ILE A 376 11.36 -7.16 13.44
CA ILE A 376 12.62 -6.51 13.07
C ILE A 376 13.56 -7.54 12.45
N ALA A 377 13.70 -8.73 13.06
CA ALA A 377 14.50 -9.81 12.49
C ALA A 377 13.99 -10.23 11.11
N HIS A 378 12.67 -10.31 10.92
CA HIS A 378 12.06 -10.62 9.64
C HIS A 378 12.31 -9.53 8.60
N PHE A 379 12.34 -8.25 9.01
CA PHE A 379 12.71 -7.16 8.10
C PHE A 379 14.13 -7.36 7.54
N TYR A 380 15.11 -7.73 8.36
CA TYR A 380 16.49 -7.93 7.91
C TYR A 380 16.78 -9.33 7.34
N GLY A 381 16.03 -10.35 7.72
CA GLY A 381 16.30 -11.75 7.36
C GLY A 381 15.35 -12.34 6.32
N ALA A 382 14.19 -11.71 6.10
CA ALA A 382 13.11 -12.24 5.27
C ALA A 382 12.86 -13.74 5.57
N THR A 383 12.73 -14.59 4.55
CA THR A 383 12.56 -16.04 4.73
C THR A 383 13.87 -16.83 4.72
N THR A 384 15.03 -16.17 4.73
CA THR A 384 16.34 -16.81 4.52
C THR A 384 17.27 -16.65 5.72
N ILE A 385 18.34 -15.86 5.61
CA ILE A 385 19.36 -15.69 6.65
C ILE A 385 19.28 -14.24 7.14
N LEU A 386 19.39 -14.04 8.44
CA LEU A 386 19.46 -12.72 9.04
C LEU A 386 20.67 -11.95 8.47
N ARG A 387 20.42 -10.85 7.76
CA ARG A 387 21.46 -10.00 7.15
C ARG A 387 22.19 -9.17 8.22
N ARG A 388 23.03 -9.83 9.02
CA ARG A 388 23.83 -9.20 10.08
C ARG A 388 24.82 -8.16 9.53
N ASP A 389 25.26 -8.33 8.28
CA ASP A 389 26.03 -7.35 7.51
C ASP A 389 25.27 -6.01 7.35
N VAL A 390 23.99 -6.08 6.94
CA VAL A 390 23.11 -4.91 6.83
C VAL A 390 22.83 -4.31 8.20
N ILE A 391 22.52 -5.14 9.20
CA ILE A 391 22.21 -4.68 10.56
C ILE A 391 23.38 -3.88 11.14
N LYS A 392 24.64 -4.32 10.94
CA LYS A 392 25.83 -3.60 11.39
C LYS A 392 25.95 -2.21 10.77
N GLN A 393 25.74 -2.07 9.46
CA GLN A 393 25.81 -0.75 8.81
C GLN A 393 24.69 0.18 9.28
N VAL A 394 23.46 -0.33 9.38
CA VAL A 394 22.32 0.44 9.89
C VAL A 394 22.55 0.86 11.35
N LEU A 395 23.08 -0.03 12.18
CA LEU A 395 23.43 0.26 13.57
C LEU A 395 24.44 1.39 13.67
N ASN A 396 25.53 1.35 12.89
CA ASN A 396 26.54 2.43 12.87
C ASN A 396 25.91 3.78 12.50
N ARG A 397 25.08 3.79 11.44
CA ARG A 397 24.37 4.99 10.99
C ARG A 397 23.42 5.55 12.06
N LEU A 398 22.78 4.68 12.85
CA LEU A 398 21.90 5.08 13.94
C LEU A 398 22.65 5.57 15.19
N LEU A 399 23.81 5.01 15.49
CA LEU A 399 24.69 5.49 16.56
C LEU A 399 25.18 6.92 16.27
N ASP A 400 25.54 7.22 15.02
CA ASP A 400 25.87 8.59 14.61
C ASP A 400 24.68 9.55 14.79
N LEU A 401 23.48 9.11 14.41
CA LEU A 401 22.27 9.91 14.58
C LEU A 401 21.94 10.13 16.06
N GLU A 402 22.04 9.09 16.89
CA GLU A 402 21.82 9.18 18.34
C GLU A 402 22.78 10.19 18.97
N LEU A 403 24.07 10.14 18.63
CA LEU A 403 25.07 11.08 19.12
C LEU A 403 24.76 12.53 18.73
N ILE A 404 24.26 12.76 17.52
CA ILE A 404 23.85 14.10 17.06
C ILE A 404 22.61 14.57 17.83
N MET A 405 21.61 13.68 17.98
CA MET A 405 20.35 14.00 18.65
C MET A 405 20.52 14.18 20.17
N ASP A 406 21.55 13.58 20.77
CA ASP A 406 21.91 13.76 22.18
C ASP A 406 22.65 15.09 22.43
N LYS A 407 23.27 15.66 21.40
CA LYS A 407 24.00 16.94 21.47
C LYS A 407 23.18 18.16 21.08
N GLN A 408 22.25 18.01 20.14
CA GLN A 408 21.37 19.11 19.74
C GLN A 408 20.46 19.51 20.91
N ARG A 409 20.05 20.78 20.96
CA ARG A 409 19.15 21.29 22.02
C ARG A 409 17.93 22.02 21.50
N THR A 410 17.82 22.24 20.19
CA THR A 410 16.79 23.13 19.61
C THR A 410 15.61 22.39 18.98
N LEU A 411 15.70 21.08 18.74
CA LEU A 411 14.71 20.29 18.00
C LEU A 411 13.95 19.35 18.92
N LEU A 412 12.61 19.34 18.78
CA LEU A 412 11.73 18.31 19.30
C LEU A 412 10.97 17.65 18.14
N LEU A 413 11.14 16.35 17.95
CA LEU A 413 10.55 15.57 16.86
C LEU A 413 9.42 14.70 17.41
N PHE A 414 8.19 15.00 16.97
CA PHE A 414 7.02 14.19 17.28
C PHE A 414 6.52 13.51 16.01
N ALA A 415 6.14 12.23 16.13
CA ALA A 415 5.55 11.45 15.03
C ALA A 415 6.39 11.38 13.73
N SER A 416 7.66 11.78 13.76
CA SER A 416 8.64 11.57 12.70
C SER A 416 9.10 10.12 12.66
N SER A 417 9.61 9.70 11.52
CA SER A 417 10.01 8.32 11.27
C SER A 417 11.46 8.21 10.83
N LEU A 418 12.07 7.06 11.11
CA LEU A 418 13.23 6.55 10.39
C LEU A 418 12.73 5.78 9.17
N LEU A 419 13.19 6.18 7.99
CA LEU A 419 13.06 5.41 6.76
C LEU A 419 14.39 4.67 6.55
N ILE A 420 14.36 3.36 6.80
CA ILE A 420 15.52 2.47 6.63
C ILE A 420 15.36 1.79 5.28
N VAL A 421 16.41 1.81 4.46
CA VAL A 421 16.46 1.12 3.18
C VAL A 421 17.76 0.33 3.04
N TYR A 422 17.67 -0.87 2.46
CA TYR A 422 18.84 -1.64 2.06
C TYR A 422 18.56 -2.45 0.80
N ASP A 423 19.61 -2.88 0.10
CA ASP A 423 19.44 -3.75 -1.06
C ASP A 423 19.21 -5.21 -0.65
N GLY A 424 18.09 -5.78 -1.12
CA GLY A 424 17.76 -7.18 -0.92
C GLY A 424 18.77 -8.14 -1.56
N LYS A 425 19.50 -7.68 -2.59
CA LYS A 425 20.62 -8.41 -3.17
C LYS A 425 21.78 -8.46 -2.18
N GLN A 426 22.38 -9.64 -2.01
CA GLN A 426 23.59 -9.78 -1.21
C GLN A 426 24.80 -9.28 -2.01
N SER A 427 25.64 -8.49 -1.35
CA SER A 427 26.91 -7.97 -1.87
C SER A 427 27.95 -8.01 -0.76
N ILE A 428 29.23 -7.93 -1.13
CA ILE A 428 30.36 -7.90 -0.17
C ILE A 428 30.21 -6.73 0.80
N GLU A 429 29.85 -5.56 0.27
CA GLU A 429 29.48 -4.39 1.04
C GLU A 429 27.99 -4.12 0.77
N PRO A 430 27.10 -4.35 1.75
CA PRO A 430 25.68 -4.08 1.55
C PRO A 430 25.46 -2.58 1.33
N HIS A 431 24.57 -2.24 0.40
CA HIS A 431 24.11 -0.88 0.23
C HIS A 431 22.97 -0.62 1.21
N THR A 432 23.12 0.39 2.08
CA THR A 432 22.13 0.77 3.10
C THR A 432 22.03 2.30 3.21
N ASP A 433 20.86 2.82 3.60
CA ASP A 433 20.69 4.21 4.05
C ASP A 433 19.62 4.29 5.15
N VAL A 434 19.73 5.31 5.99
CA VAL A 434 18.77 5.64 7.05
C VAL A 434 18.53 7.14 7.06
N ARG A 435 17.27 7.54 6.91
CA ARG A 435 16.88 8.95 6.91
C ARG A 435 15.72 9.24 7.85
N LEU A 436 15.72 10.41 8.45
CA LEU A 436 14.56 11.00 9.11
C LEU A 436 13.58 11.53 8.06
N VAL A 437 12.31 11.23 8.25
CA VAL A 437 11.20 11.71 7.42
C VAL A 437 10.01 12.13 8.29
N ASP A 438 9.03 12.81 7.66
CA ASP A 438 7.79 13.28 8.28
C ASP A 438 7.97 14.34 9.37
N PHE A 439 8.16 15.61 8.97
CA PHE A 439 8.47 16.74 9.85
C PHE A 439 7.28 17.68 10.10
N ALA A 440 6.06 17.24 9.82
CA ALA A 440 4.83 17.98 10.07
C ALA A 440 4.57 18.33 11.56
N HIS A 441 5.35 17.75 12.46
CA HIS A 441 5.21 17.87 13.90
C HIS A 441 6.57 18.09 14.59
N VAL A 442 7.50 18.80 13.93
CA VAL A 442 8.76 19.24 14.55
C VAL A 442 8.58 20.61 15.21
N PHE A 443 9.11 20.78 16.42
CA PHE A 443 8.93 21.99 17.22
C PHE A 443 10.26 22.52 17.77
N PRO A 444 10.41 23.85 17.92
CA PRO A 444 11.55 24.39 18.64
C PRO A 444 11.45 24.01 20.12
N ASN A 445 12.57 23.55 20.68
CA ASN A 445 12.68 23.32 22.11
C ASN A 445 12.86 24.66 22.83
N LYS A 446 11.85 25.11 23.57
CA LYS A 446 11.87 26.40 24.27
C LYS A 446 12.72 26.41 25.55
N LYS A 447 13.04 25.25 26.11
CA LYS A 447 13.82 25.17 27.34
C LYS A 447 15.33 25.26 27.08
N HIS A 448 15.78 24.84 25.90
CA HIS A 448 17.17 24.92 25.39
C HIS A 448 18.24 24.18 26.22
N ASP A 449 17.91 23.64 27.38
CA ASP A 449 18.81 22.87 28.27
C ASP A 449 18.56 21.35 28.21
N GLU A 450 17.33 20.92 27.94
CA GLU A 450 16.93 19.52 27.82
C GLU A 450 17.07 18.96 26.39
N ASN A 451 17.33 17.67 26.28
CA ASN A 451 17.37 16.94 25.01
C ASN A 451 15.95 16.52 24.59
N ASP A 452 15.78 16.05 23.35
CA ASP A 452 14.57 15.35 22.95
C ASP A 452 14.55 13.92 23.51
N GLU A 453 14.27 13.79 24.81
CA GLU A 453 14.17 12.51 25.53
C GLU A 453 13.05 11.60 25.01
N ASN A 454 12.09 12.13 24.25
CA ASN A 454 11.08 11.32 23.59
C ASN A 454 11.70 10.56 22.42
N PHE A 455 12.38 11.29 21.53
CA PHE A 455 13.07 10.72 20.37
C PHE A 455 14.24 9.82 20.81
N LEU A 456 15.09 10.31 21.72
CA LEU A 456 16.28 9.58 22.19
C LEU A 456 15.92 8.23 22.81
N PHE A 457 14.87 8.16 23.62
CA PHE A 457 14.39 6.89 24.17
C PHE A 457 14.03 5.89 23.06
N GLY A 458 13.32 6.35 22.04
CA GLY A 458 12.89 5.50 20.92
C GLY A 458 14.05 4.97 20.08
N ILE A 459 14.98 5.85 19.68
CA ILE A 459 16.14 5.43 18.86
C ILE A 459 17.09 4.53 19.66
N ARG A 460 17.35 4.81 20.94
CA ARG A 460 18.18 3.96 21.82
C ARG A 460 17.58 2.56 21.98
N ASN A 461 16.27 2.46 22.17
CA ASN A 461 15.62 1.16 22.21
C ASN A 461 15.73 0.43 20.88
N TYR A 462 15.45 1.08 19.74
CA TYR A 462 15.61 0.42 18.44
C TYR A 462 17.06 -0.07 18.21
N ILE A 463 18.05 0.73 18.59
CA ILE A 463 19.47 0.33 18.62
C ILE A 463 19.69 -0.93 19.46
N ASN A 464 19.10 -1.00 20.66
CA ASN A 464 19.19 -2.20 21.51
C ASN A 464 18.60 -3.45 20.85
N TYR A 465 17.48 -3.33 20.13
CA TYR A 465 16.94 -4.44 19.33
C TYR A 465 17.94 -4.90 18.26
N LEU A 466 18.62 -3.97 17.56
CA LEU A 466 19.65 -4.33 16.58
C LEU A 466 20.85 -5.01 17.24
N ILE A 467 21.28 -4.55 18.42
CA ILE A 467 22.36 -5.19 19.19
C ILE A 467 21.98 -6.62 19.58
N LEU A 468 20.74 -6.84 20.06
CA LEU A 468 20.23 -8.18 20.37
C LEU A 468 20.25 -9.10 19.14
N LEU A 469 19.88 -8.58 17.96
CA LEU A 469 19.96 -9.34 16.70
C LEU A 469 21.39 -9.62 16.24
N LEU A 470 22.37 -8.86 16.72
CA LEU A 470 23.79 -9.07 16.46
C LEU A 470 24.47 -9.99 17.47
N ASP A 471 23.82 -10.32 18.59
CA ASP A 471 24.31 -11.32 19.55
C ASP A 471 24.49 -12.68 18.86
N GLU A 472 25.60 -13.34 19.13
CA GLU A 472 25.93 -14.65 18.54
C GLU A 472 24.95 -15.75 19.00
N ASN A 473 24.36 -15.58 20.19
CA ASN A 473 23.36 -16.49 20.73
C ASN A 473 21.95 -16.25 20.17
N TYR A 474 21.74 -15.15 19.42
CA TYR A 474 20.44 -14.91 18.79
C TYR A 474 20.24 -15.87 17.61
N VAL A 475 19.37 -16.86 17.81
CA VAL A 475 18.97 -17.81 16.77
C VAL A 475 17.82 -17.24 15.97
N TYR A 476 18.11 -16.79 14.75
CA TYR A 476 17.06 -16.42 13.80
C TYR A 476 16.40 -17.68 13.25
N ILE A 477 15.09 -17.77 13.41
CA ILE A 477 14.27 -18.85 12.82
C ILE A 477 13.52 -18.24 11.62
N PRO A 478 13.95 -18.54 10.38
CA PRO A 478 13.31 -17.99 9.20
C PRO A 478 11.91 -18.58 9.07
N VAL A 479 10.90 -17.71 8.98
CA VAL A 479 9.51 -18.16 8.96
C VAL A 479 9.19 -18.71 7.55
N THR A 480 9.49 -19.98 7.31
CA THR A 480 9.13 -20.71 6.07
C THR A 480 8.08 -21.80 6.30
N LYS A 481 7.89 -22.25 7.54
CA LYS A 481 6.92 -23.27 7.96
C LYS A 481 6.42 -22.97 9.37
N ILE A 482 5.18 -22.51 9.51
CA ILE A 482 4.46 -22.57 10.80
C ILE A 482 3.34 -23.59 10.64
N GLU A 483 3.66 -24.85 10.87
CA GLU A 483 2.71 -25.78 11.47
C GLU A 483 2.96 -25.72 12.99
N HIS A 484 1.94 -25.31 13.74
CA HIS A 484 1.82 -25.44 15.20
C HIS A 484 2.75 -24.61 16.12
N HIS A 485 2.60 -23.29 16.13
CA HIS A 485 2.81 -22.52 17.37
C HIS A 485 1.64 -21.53 17.59
N PRO A 486 0.92 -21.59 18.72
CA PRO A 486 -0.20 -20.70 18.96
C PRO A 486 0.34 -19.32 19.33
N LYS A 487 -0.08 -18.29 18.56
CA LYS A 487 0.17 -16.83 18.72
C LYS A 487 1.32 -16.16 17.92
N LYS A 488 1.57 -16.45 16.63
CA LYS A 488 2.60 -15.69 15.87
C LYS A 488 2.19 -15.25 14.46
N PHE A 489 2.37 -13.94 14.19
CA PHE A 489 2.45 -13.26 12.88
C PHE A 489 1.45 -13.68 11.79
N SER A 490 0.19 -13.27 11.93
CA SER A 490 -0.82 -13.42 10.89
C SER A 490 -0.81 -12.26 9.88
N CYS A 491 0.24 -12.10 9.07
CA CYS A 491 0.25 -11.19 7.92
C CYS A 491 1.34 -11.62 6.92
N TYR A 492 1.06 -12.60 6.06
CA TYR A 492 1.96 -13.00 4.97
C TYR A 492 1.25 -12.81 3.62
N LYS A 493 1.86 -12.05 2.70
CA LYS A 493 1.43 -11.89 1.30
C LYS A 493 2.50 -12.55 0.42
N GLN A 494 2.24 -13.76 -0.08
CA GLN A 494 3.10 -14.42 -1.08
C GLN A 494 2.67 -14.00 -2.49
N SER A 495 3.61 -13.52 -3.31
CA SER A 495 3.53 -13.62 -4.77
C SER A 495 4.55 -14.67 -5.23
N SER A 496 4.24 -15.44 -6.26
CA SER A 496 5.12 -16.39 -6.97
C SER A 496 4.43 -16.71 -8.32
N HIS A 497 5.03 -17.11 -9.44
CA HIS A 497 6.35 -17.59 -9.85
C HIS A 497 6.63 -17.18 -11.31
N ILE A 498 7.90 -17.14 -11.71
CA ILE A 498 8.38 -17.29 -13.09
C ILE A 498 8.88 -18.73 -13.21
N SER A 499 8.41 -19.45 -14.23
CA SER A 499 8.67 -20.88 -14.46
C SER A 499 10.05 -21.17 -15.06
N ASP A 500 10.61 -22.28 -14.60
CA ASP A 500 11.78 -22.99 -15.12
C ASP A 500 11.63 -23.43 -16.58
N GLU A 501 12.75 -23.47 -17.30
CA GLU A 501 13.02 -24.51 -18.27
C GLU A 501 14.52 -24.90 -18.24
N THR A 502 14.75 -26.21 -18.29
CA THR A 502 16.03 -26.95 -18.49
C THR A 502 16.99 -27.08 -17.30
N LEU A 503 17.00 -28.27 -16.67
CA LEU A 503 18.07 -29.26 -16.87
C LEU A 503 17.73 -30.59 -16.16
N THR A 504 17.74 -31.64 -16.97
CA THR A 504 17.58 -33.06 -16.68
C THR A 504 18.82 -33.68 -16.02
N ASP A 505 18.58 -34.77 -15.27
CA ASP A 505 19.48 -35.90 -14.96
C ASP A 505 20.82 -35.57 -14.24
N THR A 506 21.04 -35.99 -13.00
CA THR A 506 21.29 -37.41 -12.65
C THR A 506 21.44 -37.53 -11.13
N TYR A 507 20.63 -38.40 -10.51
CA TYR A 507 20.85 -38.90 -9.14
C TYR A 507 21.32 -40.34 -9.23
N ASN A 508 22.58 -40.56 -8.87
CA ASN A 508 23.24 -41.80 -8.43
C ASN A 508 24.69 -41.32 -8.15
N SER A 509 25.31 -41.49 -6.98
CA SER A 509 25.43 -42.71 -6.19
C SER A 509 26.35 -42.46 -4.98
N HIS A 510 26.07 -43.14 -3.85
CA HIS A 510 26.99 -43.46 -2.73
C HIS A 510 27.34 -42.29 -1.78
N GLY A 511 27.41 -42.42 -0.47
CA GLY A 511 27.39 -43.56 0.45
C GLY A 511 28.20 -43.17 1.71
N TYR A 512 27.69 -43.56 2.88
CA TYR A 512 28.42 -43.84 4.13
C TYR A 512 29.00 -42.69 5.01
N THR A 513 28.35 -42.55 6.16
CA THR A 513 28.85 -42.63 7.57
C THR A 513 30.04 -41.82 8.08
N GLU A 514 29.74 -41.04 9.14
CA GLU A 514 30.43 -40.91 10.44
C GLU A 514 31.97 -40.85 10.59
N ASN A 515 32.35 -39.94 11.49
CA ASN A 515 33.57 -39.84 12.31
C ASN A 515 34.82 -39.23 11.65
N VAL A 516 35.06 -37.92 11.85
CA VAL A 516 35.83 -37.29 12.95
C VAL A 516 35.58 -35.77 12.90
#